data_AF-A0A377CZZ9-F1
#
_entry.id   AF-A0A377CZZ9-F1
#
_cell.length_a   1.000
_cell.length_b   1.000
_cell.length_c   1.000
_cell.angle_alpha   90.00
_cell.angle_beta   90.00
_cell.angle_gamma   90.00
#
_symmetry.space_group_name_H-M   'P 1'
#
loop_
_entity.id
_entity.type
_entity.pdbx_description
1 polymer ?
#
loop_
_entity_poly.entity_id
_entity_poly.type
_entity_poly.pdbx_seq_one_letter_code
_entity_poly.pdbx_strand_id
1 'polypeptide(L)'
;MLKVEELRQSLRILEQCLNNMPEGPFKADHPLTTPPPKERTLQHIETLITHFLQVSWGPVMPANESFQMIEATKGINSYYLTSDGSTMSYRTRIRTPSYAHLQQIPAAIRGSLVSDLIVYLGSIDFVMSDVDR
;
A
#
# COMPACT_ATOMS: atom_id res chain seq x y z
N MET A 1 1.81 20.26 -15.42
CA MET A 1 2.63 21.07 -14.50
C MET A 1 2.67 20.48 -13.10
N LEU A 2 1.52 20.05 -12.52
CA LEU A 2 1.46 19.47 -11.16
C LEU A 2 2.42 18.29 -10.92
N LYS A 3 2.39 17.24 -11.75
CA LYS A 3 3.28 16.07 -11.60
C LYS A 3 4.78 16.42 -11.54
N VAL A 4 5.21 17.46 -12.26
CA VAL A 4 6.61 17.91 -12.23
C VAL A 4 6.95 18.55 -10.89
N GLU A 5 6.00 19.26 -10.29
CA GLU A 5 6.18 19.85 -8.97
C GLU A 5 6.15 18.79 -7.87
N GLU A 6 5.28 17.78 -7.98
CA GLU A 6 5.28 16.61 -7.08
C GLU A 6 6.63 15.89 -7.07
N LEU A 7 7.29 15.76 -8.23
CA LEU A 7 8.65 15.20 -8.30
C LEU A 7 9.66 16.06 -7.52
N ARG A 8 9.57 17.40 -7.63
CA ARG A 8 10.46 18.30 -6.87
C ARG A 8 10.21 18.21 -5.36
N GLN A 9 8.95 18.15 -4.94
CA GLN A 9 8.61 17.99 -3.53
C GLN A 9 9.01 16.60 -3.01
N SER A 10 8.90 15.55 -3.83
CA SER A 10 9.38 14.21 -3.48
C SER A 10 10.89 14.20 -3.24
N LEU A 11 11.67 14.84 -4.11
CA LEU A 11 13.12 15.00 -3.92
C LEU A 11 13.44 15.77 -2.63
N ARG A 12 12.68 16.83 -2.34
CA ARG A 12 12.83 17.60 -1.10
C ARG A 12 12.55 16.75 0.14
N ILE A 13 11.52 15.93 0.13
CA ILE A 13 11.20 15.02 1.24
C ILE A 13 12.31 13.99 1.42
N LEU A 14 12.85 13.43 0.33
CA LEU A 14 13.96 12.48 0.40
C LEU A 14 15.21 13.10 1.04
N GLU A 15 15.55 14.34 0.67
CA GLU A 15 16.65 15.09 1.28
C GLU A 15 16.41 15.35 2.78
N GLN A 16 15.18 15.70 3.16
CA GLN A 16 14.80 15.87 4.56
C GLN A 16 14.90 14.56 5.36
N CYS A 17 14.44 13.45 4.79
CA CYS A 17 14.55 12.13 5.42
C CYS A 17 16.02 11.70 5.58
N LEU A 18 16.87 11.96 4.59
CA LEU A 18 18.30 11.64 4.65
C LEU A 18 19.00 12.42 5.78
N ASN A 19 18.72 13.72 5.88
CA ASN A 19 19.36 14.60 6.86
C ASN A 19 18.85 14.41 8.29
N ASN A 20 17.63 13.91 8.46
CA ASN A 20 16.97 13.75 9.76
C ASN A 20 16.70 12.29 10.12
N MET A 21 17.47 11.34 9.56
CA MET A 21 17.25 9.92 9.82
C MET A 21 17.58 9.59 11.29
N PRO A 22 16.61 9.14 12.10
CA PRO A 22 16.88 8.74 13.47
C PRO A 22 17.60 7.38 13.49
N GLU A 23 18.38 7.16 14.54
CA GLU A 23 18.92 5.83 14.85
C GLU A 23 17.86 4.97 15.56
N GLY A 24 18.07 3.65 15.54
CA GLY A 24 17.24 2.70 16.27
C GLY A 24 16.73 1.53 15.42
N PRO A 25 15.82 0.71 15.97
CA PRO A 25 15.26 -0.43 15.26
C PRO A 25 14.31 0.00 14.14
N PHE A 26 14.42 -0.62 12.96
CA PHE A 26 13.55 -0.37 11.81
C PHE A 26 12.33 -1.31 11.74
N LYS A 27 12.22 -2.24 12.70
CA LYS A 27 11.15 -3.24 12.81
C LYS A 27 10.44 -3.06 14.15
N ALA A 28 9.13 -3.27 14.16
CA ALA A 28 8.37 -3.28 15.40
C ALA A 28 8.78 -4.47 16.27
N ASP A 29 9.02 -4.22 17.56
CA ASP A 29 9.25 -5.27 18.56
C ASP A 29 7.91 -5.85 19.01
N HIS A 30 7.18 -6.47 18.08
CA HIS A 30 5.84 -6.99 18.33
C HIS A 30 5.62 -8.39 17.72
N PRO A 31 5.25 -9.39 18.54
CA PRO A 31 5.18 -10.80 18.14
C PRO A 31 4.01 -11.16 17.20
N LEU A 32 3.14 -10.21 16.84
CA LEU A 32 2.13 -10.42 15.79
C LEU A 32 2.51 -9.82 14.44
N THR A 33 3.63 -9.10 14.34
CA THR A 33 3.97 -8.35 13.12
C THR A 33 5.24 -8.85 12.45
N THR A 34 6.29 -9.03 13.24
CA THR A 34 7.64 -9.22 12.72
C THR A 34 8.30 -10.37 13.46
N PRO A 35 9.00 -11.26 12.75
CA PRO A 35 9.78 -12.31 13.40
C PRO A 35 10.96 -11.71 14.15
N PRO A 36 11.33 -12.31 15.30
CA PRO A 36 12.47 -11.85 16.07
C PRO A 36 13.76 -11.93 15.24
N PRO A 37 14.75 -11.07 15.53
CA PRO A 37 16.05 -11.12 14.85
C PRO A 37 16.69 -12.49 14.95
N LYS A 38 17.30 -12.95 13.85
CA LYS A 38 17.89 -14.29 13.74
C LYS A 38 18.91 -14.58 14.85
N GLU A 39 19.70 -13.59 15.25
CA GLU A 39 20.69 -13.72 16.33
C GLU A 39 20.05 -14.13 17.66
N ARG A 40 18.87 -13.59 17.99
CA ARG A 40 18.13 -13.91 19.22
C ARG A 40 17.46 -15.28 19.15
N THR A 41 16.95 -15.67 17.96
CA THR A 41 16.27 -16.97 17.76
C THR A 41 17.12 -18.19 18.10
N LEU A 42 18.45 -18.08 17.98
CA LEU A 42 19.38 -19.19 18.25
C LEU A 42 19.77 -19.29 19.73
N GLN A 43 19.39 -18.31 20.55
CA GLN A 43 19.79 -18.21 21.96
C GLN A 43 18.65 -18.53 22.92
N HIS A 44 17.40 -18.23 22.53
CA HIS A 44 16.22 -18.39 23.39
C HIS A 44 15.11 -19.17 22.70
N ILE A 45 14.57 -20.19 23.39
CA ILE A 45 13.53 -21.06 22.85
C ILE A 45 12.22 -20.31 22.58
N GLU A 46 11.89 -19.30 23.39
CA GLU A 46 10.70 -18.47 23.23
C GLU A 46 10.72 -17.71 21.89
N THR A 47 11.89 -17.16 21.53
CA THR A 47 12.07 -16.48 20.24
C THR A 47 12.04 -17.45 19.06
N LEU A 48 12.48 -18.69 19.25
CA LEU A 48 12.40 -19.72 18.22
C LEU A 48 10.95 -20.17 17.97
N ILE A 49 10.16 -20.36 19.03
CA ILE A 49 8.73 -20.73 18.93
C ILE A 49 7.95 -19.64 18.20
N THR A 50 8.12 -18.37 18.60
CA THR A 50 7.44 -17.24 17.94
C THR A 50 7.84 -17.10 16.48
N HIS A 51 9.13 -17.25 16.16
CA HIS A 51 9.60 -17.30 14.77
C HIS A 51 8.95 -18.44 13.98
N PHE A 52 8.94 -19.67 14.52
CA PHE A 52 8.35 -20.83 13.85
C PHE A 52 6.85 -20.63 13.58
N LEU A 53 6.07 -20.21 14.59
CA LEU A 53 4.63 -19.98 14.44
C LEU A 53 4.32 -18.89 13.41
N GLN A 54 5.04 -17.77 13.43
CA GLN A 54 4.81 -16.70 12.45
C GLN A 54 5.14 -17.12 11.02
N VAL A 55 6.21 -17.88 10.80
CA VAL A 55 6.62 -18.29 9.45
C VAL A 55 5.77 -19.45 8.92
N SER A 56 5.36 -20.38 9.79
CA SER A 56 4.58 -21.56 9.38
C SER A 56 3.07 -21.31 9.33
N TRP A 57 2.54 -20.57 10.31
CA TRP A 57 1.10 -20.38 10.51
C TRP A 57 0.66 -18.95 10.24
N GLY A 58 1.47 -17.97 10.65
CA GLY A 58 1.15 -16.55 10.59
C GLY A 58 0.39 -16.05 11.83
N PRO A 59 0.27 -14.72 11.98
CA PRO A 59 -0.43 -14.12 13.11
C PRO A 59 -1.94 -14.31 13.00
N VAL A 60 -2.61 -14.54 14.12
CA VAL A 60 -4.08 -14.56 14.21
C VAL A 60 -4.57 -13.14 14.51
N MET A 61 -5.35 -12.57 13.61
CA MET A 61 -5.93 -11.23 13.79
C MET A 61 -7.28 -11.31 14.49
N PRO A 62 -7.62 -10.35 15.37
CA PRO A 62 -8.93 -10.31 15.99
C PRO A 62 -10.01 -10.10 14.91
N ALA A 63 -11.16 -10.74 15.10
CA ALA A 63 -12.30 -10.56 14.19
C ALA A 63 -12.77 -9.10 14.20
N ASN A 64 -12.55 -8.40 13.10
CA ASN A 64 -12.87 -6.98 12.94
C ASN A 64 -12.75 -6.55 11.47
N GLU A 65 -13.17 -5.33 11.18
CA GLU A 65 -12.96 -4.65 9.91
C GLU A 65 -12.04 -3.45 10.08
N SER A 66 -11.20 -3.20 9.08
CA SER A 66 -10.31 -2.05 9.04
C SER A 66 -10.24 -1.47 7.63
N PHE A 67 -10.18 -0.15 7.56
CA PHE A 67 -10.06 0.60 6.33
C PHE A 67 -8.94 1.62 6.46
N GLN A 68 -7.99 1.57 5.52
CA GLN A 68 -6.91 2.55 5.46
C GLN A 68 -6.73 3.07 4.05
N MET A 69 -6.44 4.37 3.97
CA MET A 69 -6.12 5.06 2.73
C MET A 69 -4.71 5.63 2.77
N ILE A 70 -4.09 5.67 1.61
CA ILE A 70 -2.85 6.40 1.35
C ILE A 70 -2.98 7.21 0.07
N GLU A 71 -2.15 8.24 -0.05
CA GLU A 71 -1.94 8.95 -1.30
C GLU A 71 -0.88 8.19 -2.12
N ALA A 72 -1.33 7.46 -3.14
CA ALA A 72 -0.44 6.90 -4.14
C ALA A 72 -0.17 7.94 -5.22
N THR A 73 0.81 7.69 -6.08
CA THR A 73 1.21 8.60 -7.18
C THR A 73 0.07 8.93 -8.16
N LYS A 74 -0.98 8.10 -8.20
CA LYS A 74 -2.17 8.28 -9.03
C LYS A 74 -3.37 8.80 -8.25
N GLY A 75 -3.25 9.09 -6.95
CA GLY A 75 -4.35 9.48 -6.07
C GLY A 75 -4.67 8.47 -4.97
N ILE A 76 -5.90 8.50 -4.45
CA ILE A 76 -6.30 7.73 -3.28
C ILE A 76 -6.28 6.22 -3.59
N ASN A 77 -5.39 5.50 -2.91
CA ASN A 77 -5.37 4.04 -2.89
C ASN A 77 -5.79 3.57 -1.50
N SER A 78 -6.70 2.60 -1.44
CA SER A 78 -7.29 2.17 -0.18
C SER A 78 -7.51 0.67 -0.09
N TYR A 79 -7.36 0.16 1.11
CA TYR A 79 -7.53 -1.25 1.45
C TYR A 79 -8.58 -1.35 2.55
N TYR A 80 -9.61 -2.14 2.28
CA TYR A 80 -10.62 -2.54 3.24
C TYR A 80 -10.45 -4.03 3.53
N LEU A 81 -10.20 -4.36 4.78
CA LEU A 81 -9.90 -5.71 5.25
C LEU A 81 -10.94 -6.14 6.27
N THR A 82 -11.48 -7.33 6.09
CA THR A 82 -12.33 -8.02 7.07
C THR A 82 -11.57 -9.24 7.58
N SER A 83 -11.45 -9.37 8.90
CA SER A 83 -10.94 -10.56 9.58
C SER A 83 -12.08 -11.26 10.32
N ASP A 84 -12.12 -12.57 10.22
CA ASP A 84 -13.04 -13.48 10.91
C ASP A 84 -12.37 -14.19 12.10
N GLY A 85 -11.18 -13.74 12.53
CA GLY A 85 -10.39 -14.45 13.53
C GLY A 85 -9.44 -15.51 12.95
N SER A 86 -9.33 -15.61 11.62
CA SER A 86 -8.38 -16.50 10.94
C SER A 86 -6.99 -15.87 10.79
N THR A 87 -6.03 -16.64 10.25
CA THR A 87 -4.69 -16.16 9.87
C THR A 87 -4.67 -15.43 8.53
N MET A 88 -5.69 -15.66 7.70
CA MET A 88 -5.85 -15.03 6.40
C MET A 88 -6.95 -13.98 6.45
N SER A 89 -6.89 -12.98 5.56
CA SER A 89 -8.00 -12.04 5.40
C SER A 89 -9.24 -12.79 4.92
N TYR A 90 -10.35 -12.69 5.64
CA TYR A 90 -11.64 -13.21 5.17
C TYR A 90 -12.05 -12.54 3.86
N ARG A 91 -11.88 -11.22 3.79
CA ARG A 91 -12.06 -10.43 2.57
C ARG A 91 -11.09 -9.27 2.53
N THR A 92 -10.44 -9.09 1.38
CA THR A 92 -9.66 -7.90 1.07
C THR A 92 -10.27 -7.21 -0.13
N ARG A 93 -10.76 -5.98 0.06
CA ARG A 93 -11.21 -5.12 -1.02
C ARG A 93 -10.20 -4.01 -1.23
N ILE A 94 -9.63 -3.98 -2.43
CA ILE A 94 -8.69 -2.95 -2.86
C ILE A 94 -9.48 -1.94 -3.70
N ARG A 95 -9.33 -0.65 -3.41
CA ARG A 95 -9.84 0.42 -4.26
C ARG A 95 -8.67 1.28 -4.70
N THR A 96 -8.30 1.08 -5.96
CA THR A 96 -7.28 1.86 -6.66
C THR A 96 -7.89 3.14 -7.24
N PRO A 97 -7.09 4.19 -7.44
CA PRO A 97 -7.60 5.45 -8.03
C PRO A 97 -7.98 5.27 -9.51
N SER A 98 -7.25 4.42 -10.24
CA SER A 98 -7.39 4.20 -11.69
C SER A 98 -8.82 3.83 -12.11
N TYR A 99 -9.52 3.00 -11.34
CA TYR A 99 -10.87 2.56 -11.69
C TYR A 99 -11.86 3.73 -11.74
N ALA A 100 -11.86 4.57 -10.69
CA ALA A 100 -12.69 5.77 -10.65
C ALA A 100 -12.29 6.77 -11.74
N HIS A 101 -10.99 6.88 -12.04
CA HIS A 101 -10.53 7.76 -13.09
C HIS A 101 -11.01 7.36 -14.48
N LEU A 102 -11.13 6.05 -14.77
CA LEU A 102 -11.65 5.57 -16.04
C LEU A 102 -13.17 5.80 -16.17
N GLN A 103 -13.92 5.66 -15.07
CA GLN A 103 -15.37 5.90 -15.05
C GLN A 103 -15.74 7.33 -15.45
N GLN A 104 -14.84 8.30 -15.22
CA GLN A 104 -15.10 9.70 -15.55
C GLN A 104 -14.91 10.03 -17.05
N ILE A 105 -14.25 9.15 -17.83
CA ILE A 105 -13.90 9.40 -19.24
C ILE A 105 -15.13 9.85 -20.07
N PRO A 106 -16.28 9.14 -20.06
CA PRO A 106 -17.41 9.51 -20.91
C PRO A 106 -18.02 10.88 -20.58
N ALA A 107 -17.82 11.38 -19.37
CA ALA A 107 -18.25 12.72 -18.96
C ALA A 107 -17.22 13.79 -19.34
N ALA A 108 -15.92 13.49 -19.20
CA ALA A 108 -14.83 14.43 -19.43
C ALA A 108 -14.56 14.73 -20.91
N ILE A 109 -14.71 13.76 -21.81
CA ILE A 109 -14.34 13.88 -23.23
C ILE A 109 -15.54 13.94 -24.19
N ARG A 110 -16.76 14.15 -23.67
CA ARG A 110 -17.97 14.19 -24.50
C ARG A 110 -17.93 15.41 -25.44
N GLY A 111 -17.96 15.14 -26.74
CA GLY A 111 -17.88 16.19 -27.78
C GLY A 111 -16.45 16.55 -28.20
N SER A 112 -15.44 15.90 -27.65
CA SER A 112 -14.03 16.04 -28.05
C SER A 112 -13.68 15.15 -29.24
N LEU A 113 -12.49 15.38 -29.82
CA LEU A 113 -11.95 14.55 -30.90
C LEU A 113 -11.36 13.24 -30.36
N VAL A 114 -11.21 12.23 -31.22
CA VAL A 114 -10.53 10.96 -30.87
C VAL A 114 -9.07 11.19 -30.46
N SER A 115 -8.40 12.20 -31.02
CA SER A 115 -7.05 12.59 -30.61
C SER A 115 -6.99 13.03 -29.14
N ASP A 116 -8.03 13.71 -28.66
CA ASP A 116 -8.08 14.25 -27.31
C ASP A 116 -8.25 13.12 -26.29
N LEU A 117 -8.91 12.02 -26.67
CA LEU A 117 -9.01 10.81 -25.85
C LEU A 117 -7.62 10.24 -25.53
N ILE A 118 -6.70 10.21 -26.51
CA ILE A 118 -5.34 9.67 -26.30
C ILE A 118 -4.58 10.53 -25.29
N VAL A 119 -4.66 11.86 -25.43
CA VAL A 119 -4.03 12.80 -24.51
C VAL A 119 -4.63 12.68 -23.11
N TYR A 120 -5.95 12.55 -23.01
CA TYR A 120 -6.66 12.40 -21.75
C TYR A 120 -6.29 11.11 -21.03
N LEU A 121 -6.23 9.99 -21.74
CA LEU A 121 -5.78 8.70 -21.20
C LEU A 121 -4.35 8.77 -20.68
N GLY A 122 -3.45 9.43 -21.41
CA GLY A 122 -2.07 9.67 -20.96
C GLY A 122 -1.98 10.57 -19.72
N SER A 123 -2.91 11.51 -19.56
CA SER A 123 -2.94 12.39 -18.39
C SER A 123 -3.38 11.69 -17.09
N ILE A 124 -4.32 10.74 -17.19
CA ILE A 124 -4.83 9.95 -16.06
C ILE A 124 -3.78 8.96 -15.55
N ASP A 125 -2.92 8.45 -16.44
CA ASP A 125 -1.84 7.52 -16.09
C ASP A 125 -2.37 6.25 -15.39
N PHE A 126 -3.31 5.59 -16.06
CA PHE A 126 -3.90 4.34 -15.56
C PHE A 126 -2.99 3.14 -15.89
N VAL A 127 -3.01 2.15 -15.01
CA VAL A 127 -2.42 0.83 -15.31
C VAL A 127 -3.54 -0.19 -15.23
N MET A 128 -3.67 -1.02 -16.26
CA MET A 128 -4.82 -1.92 -16.39
C MET A 128 -4.88 -2.95 -15.27
N SER A 129 -3.73 -3.40 -14.74
CA SER A 129 -3.67 -4.32 -13.60
C SER A 129 -4.26 -3.76 -12.30
N ASP A 130 -4.41 -2.43 -12.20
CA ASP A 130 -5.04 -1.79 -11.04
C ASP A 130 -6.56 -1.73 -11.18
N VAL A 131 -7.08 -1.84 -12.41
CA VAL A 131 -8.50 -1.64 -12.75
C VAL A 131 -9.27 -2.96 -12.71
N ASP A 132 -8.62 -4.06 -13.11
CA ASP A 132 -9.22 -5.38 -13.32
C ASP A 132 -9.33 -6.26 -12.04
N ARG A 133 -9.35 -5.63 -10.85
CA ARG A 133 -9.32 -6.34 -9.55
C ARG A 133 -10.69 -6.51 -8.90
#